data_AF-A0A126RU64-F1
#
_entry.id   AF-A0A126RU64-F1
#
_cell.length_a   1.000
_cell.length_b   1.000
_cell.length_c   1.000
_cell.angle_alpha   90.00
_cell.angle_beta   90.00
_cell.angle_gamma   90.00
#
_symmetry.space_group_name_H-M   'P 1'
#
loop_
_entity.id
_entity.type
_entity.pdbx_description
1 polymer ?
#
loop_
_entity_poly.entity_id
_entity_poly.type
_entity_poly.pdbx_seq_one_letter_code
_entity_poly.pdbx_strand_id
1 'polypeptide(L)'
;MAIGCLRAPQRRYVNDDSADETSPPVRLFITGSPIGQNQGIQFPIAESYIDIRAADLMRLRAAELFDAKEACGAEANMAKYLGAKASWSAANVCMQTFGAFGFAHEYDIERNFREIRLYQVAPISTNLILSYVAEHVLGLPRSF
;
A
#
# COMPACT_ATOMS: atom_id res chain seq x y z
N MET A 1 2.63 -4.19 -2.73
CA MET A 1 2.31 -4.90 -1.47
C MET A 1 0.80 -5.08 -1.29
N ALA A 2 -0.03 -4.02 -1.28
CA ALA A 2 -1.47 -4.16 -1.00
C ALA A 2 -2.33 -4.89 -2.06
N ILE A 3 -2.04 -4.73 -3.37
CA ILE A 3 -2.71 -5.56 -4.42
C ILE A 3 -2.14 -6.99 -4.46
N GLY A 4 -0.97 -7.19 -3.86
CA GLY A 4 -0.38 -8.52 -3.68
C GLY A 4 -1.29 -9.42 -2.85
N CYS A 5 -1.98 -8.91 -1.84
CA CYS A 5 -2.94 -9.70 -1.05
C CYS A 5 -4.13 -10.22 -1.87
N LEU A 6 -4.45 -9.58 -3.00
CA LEU A 6 -5.50 -10.01 -3.93
C LEU A 6 -4.99 -10.95 -5.03
N ARG A 7 -3.67 -11.13 -5.16
CA ARG A 7 -3.04 -11.86 -6.29
C ARG A 7 -1.88 -12.80 -5.92
N ALA A 8 -1.39 -12.82 -4.69
CA ALA A 8 -0.21 -13.58 -4.29
C ALA A 8 -0.61 -14.97 -3.77
N PRO A 9 0.02 -16.05 -4.27
CA PRO A 9 0.15 -17.28 -3.50
C PRO A 9 1.06 -17.00 -2.29
N GLN A 10 0.54 -17.24 -1.09
CA GLN A 10 1.21 -16.95 0.17
C GLN A 10 2.52 -17.74 0.28
N ARG A 11 3.66 -17.06 0.46
CA ARG A 11 4.95 -17.71 0.69
C ARG A 11 5.08 -18.00 2.19
N ARG A 12 4.92 -19.28 2.56
CA ARG A 12 5.13 -19.82 3.91
C ARG A 12 6.54 -19.51 4.41
N TYR A 13 6.66 -18.87 5.58
CA TYR A 13 7.86 -18.92 6.41
C TYR A 13 7.49 -19.69 7.68
N VAL A 14 7.48 -21.02 7.63
CA VAL A 14 7.55 -21.86 8.83
C VAL A 14 8.38 -23.08 8.48
N ASN A 15 9.44 -23.29 9.28
CA ASN A 15 10.18 -24.53 9.34
C ASN A 15 9.20 -25.65 9.74
N ASP A 16 8.70 -26.42 8.77
CA ASP A 16 8.14 -27.74 9.00
C ASP A 16 8.10 -28.49 7.65
N ASP A 17 8.68 -29.69 7.63
CA ASP A 17 8.93 -30.54 6.46
C ASP A 17 7.66 -31.22 5.92
N SER A 18 6.55 -30.48 5.81
CA SER A 18 5.35 -30.94 5.12
C SER A 18 4.85 -29.87 4.15
N ALA A 19 5.45 -29.90 2.95
CA ALA A 19 4.91 -29.25 1.77
C ALA A 19 3.54 -29.84 1.43
N ASP A 20 2.49 -29.21 1.92
CA ASP A 20 1.16 -29.33 1.34
C ASP A 20 0.95 -28.16 0.36
N GLU A 21 1.27 -28.41 -0.90
CA GLU A 21 1.05 -27.52 -2.05
C GLU A 21 -0.45 -27.40 -2.45
N THR A 22 -1.40 -27.97 -1.69
CA THR A 22 -2.80 -28.08 -2.13
C THR A 22 -3.78 -27.05 -1.56
N SER A 23 -3.32 -26.03 -0.83
CA SER A 23 -4.23 -24.97 -0.37
C SER A 23 -4.72 -24.11 -1.55
N PRO A 24 -6.02 -24.18 -1.93
CA PRO A 24 -6.52 -23.46 -3.10
C PRO A 24 -6.41 -21.94 -2.90
N PRO A 25 -6.18 -21.15 -3.98
CA PRO A 25 -6.23 -19.70 -3.87
C PRO A 25 -7.61 -19.31 -3.33
N VAL A 26 -7.63 -18.49 -2.29
CA VAL A 26 -8.89 -18.08 -1.65
C VAL A 26 -9.67 -17.20 -2.60
N ARG A 27 -10.57 -17.85 -3.35
CA ARG A 27 -11.58 -17.20 -4.13
C ARG A 27 -12.72 -16.90 -3.17
N LEU A 28 -12.79 -15.66 -2.70
CA LEU A 28 -13.97 -15.17 -1.99
C LEU A 28 -15.15 -15.25 -2.97
N PHE A 29 -16.12 -16.10 -2.66
CA PHE A 29 -17.37 -16.22 -3.41
C PHE A 29 -18.50 -15.69 -2.53
N ILE A 30 -19.36 -14.86 -3.12
CA ILE A 30 -20.67 -14.56 -2.57
C ILE A 30 -21.68 -15.12 -3.58
N THR A 31 -22.61 -15.95 -3.10
CA THR A 31 -23.68 -16.59 -3.89
C THR A 31 -23.23 -17.49 -5.07
N GLY A 32 -22.00 -18.01 -5.04
CA GLY A 32 -21.45 -18.87 -6.10
C GLY A 32 -20.74 -18.12 -7.24
N SER A 33 -20.68 -16.79 -7.17
CA SER A 33 -19.90 -15.95 -8.10
C SER A 33 -18.68 -15.33 -7.40
N PRO A 34 -17.54 -15.16 -8.11
CA PRO A 34 -16.38 -14.46 -7.58
C PRO A 34 -16.76 -13.07 -7.03
N ILE A 35 -16.38 -12.76 -5.79
CA ILE A 35 -16.73 -11.51 -5.10
C ILE A 35 -16.27 -10.26 -5.87
N GLY A 36 -15.18 -10.40 -6.64
CA GLY A 36 -14.63 -9.34 -7.48
C GLY A 36 -15.51 -8.94 -8.67
N GLN A 37 -16.64 -9.61 -8.91
CA GLN A 37 -17.66 -9.14 -9.86
C GLN A 37 -18.52 -8.00 -9.29
N ASN A 38 -18.55 -7.84 -7.96
CA ASN A 38 -19.32 -6.80 -7.32
C ASN A 38 -18.63 -5.45 -7.49
N GLN A 39 -19.32 -4.47 -8.07
CA GLN A 39 -18.76 -3.13 -8.30
C GLN A 39 -18.33 -2.44 -6.99
N GLY A 40 -19.03 -2.70 -5.88
CA GLY A 40 -18.63 -2.22 -4.55
C GLY A 40 -17.26 -2.75 -4.07
N ILE A 41 -16.75 -3.82 -4.68
CA ILE A 41 -15.39 -4.34 -4.47
C ILE A 41 -14.45 -3.85 -5.58
N GLN A 42 -14.91 -3.78 -6.84
CA GLN A 42 -14.09 -3.35 -7.96
C GLN A 42 -13.62 -1.90 -7.84
N PHE A 43 -14.49 -0.97 -7.49
CA PHE A 43 -14.14 0.46 -7.50
C PHE A 43 -13.06 0.80 -6.46
N PRO A 44 -13.15 0.39 -5.19
CA PRO A 44 -12.09 0.68 -4.21
C PRO A 44 -10.74 0.03 -4.57
N ILE A 45 -10.77 -1.17 -5.18
CA ILE A 45 -9.56 -1.83 -5.69
C ILE A 45 -8.95 -1.04 -6.85
N ALA A 46 -9.79 -0.55 -7.77
CA ALA A 46 -9.34 0.25 -8.92
C ALA A 46 -8.74 1.58 -8.48
N GLU A 47 -9.38 2.28 -7.54
CA GLU A 47 -8.85 3.51 -6.92
C GLU A 47 -7.50 3.25 -6.25
N SER A 48 -7.40 2.18 -5.44
CA SER A 48 -6.14 1.77 -4.81
C SER A 48 -5.04 1.48 -5.83
N TYR A 49 -5.39 0.86 -6.96
CA TYR A 49 -4.44 0.62 -8.05
C TYR A 49 -3.94 1.92 -8.67
N ILE A 50 -4.85 2.86 -8.96
CA ILE A 50 -4.51 4.19 -9.51
C ILE A 50 -3.56 4.92 -8.55
N ASP A 51 -3.88 4.97 -7.27
CA ASP A 51 -3.06 5.62 -6.24
C ASP A 51 -1.66 5.01 -6.15
N ILE A 52 -1.55 3.68 -6.20
CA ILE A 52 -0.26 2.99 -6.20
C ILE A 52 0.56 3.34 -7.45
N ARG A 53 -0.07 3.41 -8.64
CA ARG A 53 0.62 3.80 -9.87
C ARG A 53 1.11 5.25 -9.80
N ALA A 54 0.32 6.17 -9.25
CA ALA A 54 0.73 7.55 -9.04
C ALA A 54 1.92 7.65 -8.07
N ALA A 55 1.89 6.91 -6.96
CA ALA A 55 3.00 6.86 -6.01
C ALA A 55 4.27 6.27 -6.64
N ASP A 56 4.13 5.22 -7.46
CA ASP A 56 5.27 4.56 -8.13
C ASP A 56 5.94 5.49 -9.15
N LEU A 57 5.15 6.25 -9.92
CA LEU A 57 5.69 7.25 -10.85
C LEU A 57 6.49 8.33 -10.11
N MET A 58 5.98 8.85 -8.99
CA MET A 58 6.71 9.85 -8.18
C MET A 58 7.98 9.25 -7.57
N ARG A 59 7.94 7.99 -7.12
CA ARG A 59 9.10 7.26 -6.61
C ARG A 59 10.18 7.09 -7.69
N LEU A 60 9.79 6.71 -8.90
CA LEU A 60 10.71 6.58 -10.03
C LEU A 60 11.35 7.93 -10.36
N ARG A 61 10.55 9.01 -10.41
CA ARG A 61 11.08 10.36 -10.63
C ARG A 61 12.10 10.78 -9.57
N ALA A 62 11.82 10.50 -8.29
CA ALA A 62 12.76 10.78 -7.20
C ALA A 62 14.07 9.98 -7.35
N ALA A 63 13.98 8.71 -7.77
CA ALA A 63 15.14 7.86 -8.01
C ALA A 63 15.97 8.35 -9.22
N GLU A 64 15.32 8.72 -10.33
CA GLU A 64 15.98 9.29 -11.50
C GLU A 64 16.80 10.54 -11.16
N LEU A 65 16.22 11.47 -10.39
CA LEU A 65 16.91 12.67 -9.93
C LEU A 65 18.08 12.34 -9.01
N PHE A 66 17.90 11.39 -8.09
CA PHE A 66 18.95 10.95 -7.18
C PHE A 66 20.13 10.33 -7.94
N ASP A 67 19.86 9.43 -8.89
CA ASP A 67 20.87 8.77 -9.72
C ASP A 67 21.60 9.77 -10.64
N ALA A 68 20.89 10.80 -11.12
CA ALA A 68 21.45 11.92 -11.88
C ALA A 68 22.25 12.92 -11.01
N LYS A 69 22.27 12.74 -9.68
CA LYS A 69 22.86 13.67 -8.70
C LYS A 69 22.24 15.06 -8.72
N GLU A 70 20.98 15.15 -9.10
CA GLU A 70 20.17 16.36 -9.05
C GLU A 70 19.46 16.50 -7.69
N ALA A 71 18.92 17.69 -7.41
CA ALA A 71 18.12 17.90 -6.22
C ALA A 71 16.82 17.06 -6.31
N CYS A 72 16.63 16.13 -5.38
CA CYS A 72 15.48 15.21 -5.36
C CYS A 72 14.64 15.32 -4.07
N GLY A 73 14.89 16.34 -3.25
CA GLY A 73 14.28 16.48 -1.92
C GLY A 73 12.76 16.59 -1.97
N ALA A 74 12.22 17.35 -2.92
CA ALA A 74 10.78 17.51 -3.10
C ALA A 74 10.11 16.21 -3.54
N GLU A 75 10.66 15.57 -4.56
CA GLU A 75 10.14 14.33 -5.15
C GLU A 75 10.23 13.16 -4.19
N ALA A 76 11.33 13.05 -3.42
CA ALA A 76 11.46 12.01 -2.40
C ALA A 76 10.42 12.18 -1.28
N ASN A 77 10.17 13.41 -0.83
CA ASN A 77 9.14 13.72 0.16
C ASN A 77 7.73 13.39 -0.40
N MET A 78 7.42 13.86 -1.61
CA MET A 78 6.15 13.55 -2.29
C MET A 78 5.96 12.05 -2.52
N ALA A 79 7.00 11.33 -2.94
CA ALA A 79 6.98 9.88 -3.14
C ALA A 79 6.67 9.14 -1.84
N LYS A 80 7.33 9.51 -0.73
CA LYS A 80 7.04 8.94 0.60
C LYS A 80 5.58 9.19 0.98
N TYR A 81 5.11 10.43 0.85
CA TYR A 81 3.73 10.80 1.20
C TYR A 81 2.71 9.99 0.39
N LEU A 82 2.86 9.97 -0.93
CA LEU A 82 1.95 9.26 -1.83
C LEU A 82 2.00 7.75 -1.58
N GLY A 83 3.19 7.17 -1.40
CA GLY A 83 3.34 5.75 -1.08
C GLY A 83 2.68 5.37 0.25
N ALA A 84 2.85 6.19 1.29
CA ALA A 84 2.18 5.98 2.57
C ALA A 84 0.66 6.07 2.44
N LYS A 85 0.14 7.11 1.76
CA LYS A 85 -1.31 7.30 1.54
C LYS A 85 -1.91 6.14 0.72
N ALA A 86 -1.29 5.79 -0.39
CA ALA A 86 -1.76 4.73 -1.29
C ALA A 86 -1.74 3.36 -0.60
N SER A 87 -0.67 3.03 0.12
CA SER A 87 -0.58 1.77 0.86
C SER A 87 -1.64 1.68 1.97
N TRP A 88 -1.88 2.77 2.71
CA TRP A 88 -2.91 2.81 3.75
C TRP A 88 -4.31 2.61 3.16
N SER A 89 -4.66 3.33 2.08
CA SER A 89 -5.93 3.17 1.39
C SER A 89 -6.15 1.72 0.96
N ALA A 90 -5.16 1.15 0.26
CA ALA A 90 -5.23 -0.20 -0.26
C ALA A 90 -5.28 -1.28 0.84
N ALA A 91 -4.62 -1.05 1.99
CA ALA A 91 -4.72 -1.93 3.15
C ALA A 91 -6.14 -1.96 3.73
N ASN A 92 -6.79 -0.79 3.85
CA ASN A 92 -8.19 -0.70 4.30
C ASN A 92 -9.14 -1.40 3.33
N VAL A 93 -8.96 -1.22 2.02
CA VAL A 93 -9.74 -1.93 1.00
C VAL A 93 -9.58 -3.45 1.15
N CYS A 94 -8.37 -3.93 1.41
CA CYS A 94 -8.10 -5.34 1.64
C CYS A 94 -8.83 -5.86 2.89
N MET A 95 -8.68 -5.19 4.03
CA MET A 95 -9.39 -5.53 5.27
C MET A 95 -10.90 -5.60 5.07
N GLN A 96 -11.48 -4.60 4.41
CA GLN A 96 -12.93 -4.54 4.16
C GLN A 96 -13.41 -5.63 3.20
N THR A 97 -12.61 -5.95 2.16
CA THR A 97 -12.97 -6.98 1.16
C THR A 97 -12.98 -8.38 1.76
N PHE A 98 -12.04 -8.68 2.66
CA PHE A 98 -11.95 -9.98 3.33
C PHE A 98 -12.83 -10.08 4.59
N GLY A 99 -13.34 -8.94 5.09
CA GLY A 99 -14.18 -8.90 6.29
C GLY A 99 -13.47 -9.50 7.50
N ALA A 100 -14.12 -10.42 8.20
CA ALA A 100 -13.53 -11.11 9.36
C ALA A 100 -12.25 -11.88 9.00
N PHE A 101 -12.13 -12.41 7.78
CA PHE A 101 -10.90 -13.09 7.34
C PHE A 101 -9.71 -12.14 7.16
N GLY A 102 -9.94 -10.82 7.11
CA GLY A 102 -8.85 -9.84 7.14
C GLY A 102 -8.04 -9.88 8.44
N PHE A 103 -8.61 -10.43 9.52
CA PHE A 103 -7.95 -10.61 10.82
C PHE A 103 -7.35 -12.00 11.02
N ALA A 104 -7.60 -12.93 10.10
CA ALA A 104 -7.11 -14.29 10.21
C ALA A 104 -5.61 -14.34 9.84
N HIS A 105 -4.82 -14.97 10.69
CA HIS A 105 -3.36 -15.04 10.56
C HIS A 105 -2.94 -15.76 9.27
N GLU A 106 -3.76 -16.71 8.81
CA GLU A 106 -3.56 -17.50 7.60
C GLU A 106 -3.49 -16.65 6.31
N TYR A 107 -3.99 -15.41 6.37
CA TYR A 107 -4.02 -14.50 5.21
C TYR A 107 -2.96 -13.39 5.28
N ASP A 108 -2.28 -13.20 6.42
CA ASP A 108 -1.30 -12.14 6.67
C ASP A 108 -1.80 -10.69 6.40
N ILE A 109 -3.10 -10.50 6.17
CA ILE A 109 -3.67 -9.18 5.86
C ILE A 109 -3.52 -8.27 7.09
N GLU A 110 -3.83 -8.79 8.28
CA GLU A 110 -3.68 -8.05 9.54
C GLU A 110 -2.23 -7.63 9.80
N ARG A 111 -1.27 -8.51 9.50
CA ARG A 111 0.16 -8.26 9.67
C ARG A 111 0.60 -7.12 8.77
N ASN A 112 0.26 -7.19 7.48
CA ASN A 112 0.58 -6.15 6.50
C ASN A 112 -0.14 -4.83 6.83
N PHE A 113 -1.37 -4.88 7.34
CA PHE A 113 -2.10 -3.69 7.77
C PHE A 113 -1.38 -2.95 8.92
N ARG A 114 -0.89 -3.70 9.92
CA ARG A 114 -0.08 -3.15 11.02
C ARG A 114 1.23 -2.54 10.52
N GLU A 115 1.93 -3.20 9.59
CA GLU A 115 3.18 -2.68 9.01
C GLU A 115 2.94 -1.38 8.22
N ILE A 116 1.88 -1.31 7.42
CA ILE A 116 1.56 -0.12 6.62
C ILE A 116 1.26 1.10 7.49
N ARG A 117 0.71 0.89 8.70
CA ARG A 117 0.49 1.97 9.66
C ARG A 117 1.78 2.70 10.02
N LEU A 118 2.92 2.00 10.04
CA LEU A 118 4.23 2.60 10.32
C LEU A 118 4.58 3.71 9.32
N TYR A 119 4.25 3.54 8.04
CA TYR A 119 4.59 4.51 7.00
C TYR A 119 3.84 5.84 7.14
N GLN A 120 2.79 5.90 7.95
CA GLN A 120 2.11 7.15 8.29
C GLN A 120 2.95 8.04 9.22
N VAL A 121 3.90 7.44 9.96
CA VAL A 121 4.67 8.15 11.01
C VAL A 121 6.18 8.11 10.80
N ALA A 122 6.71 7.05 10.18
CA ALA A 122 8.13 6.83 9.96
C ALA A 122 8.45 6.60 8.47
N PRO A 123 9.69 6.83 8.01
CA PRO A 123 10.84 7.38 8.74
C PRO A 123 10.72 8.89 9.03
N ILE A 124 9.79 9.57 8.37
CA ILE A 124 9.44 10.98 8.58
C ILE A 124 7.92 11.05 8.68
N SER A 125 7.39 11.88 9.57
CA SER A 125 5.93 12.01 9.72
C SER A 125 5.30 12.66 8.48
N THR A 126 4.04 12.30 8.21
CA THR A 126 3.27 12.92 7.12
C THR A 126 3.22 14.45 7.23
N ASN A 127 3.12 14.99 8.45
CA ASN A 127 3.07 16.43 8.66
C ASN A 127 4.39 17.13 8.33
N LEU A 128 5.54 16.52 8.65
CA LEU A 128 6.85 17.09 8.30
C LEU A 128 7.05 17.16 6.78
N ILE A 129 6.56 16.16 6.05
CA ILE A 129 6.58 16.18 4.59
C ILE A 129 5.69 17.31 4.05
N LEU A 130 4.49 17.47 4.58
CA LEU A 130 3.58 18.55 4.18
C LEU A 130 4.19 19.92 4.48
N SER A 131 4.82 20.10 5.64
CA SER A 131 5.56 21.32 5.97
C SER A 131 6.71 21.59 4.99
N TYR A 132 7.49 20.56 4.64
CA TYR A 132 8.56 20.69 3.66
C TYR A 132 8.03 21.16 2.30
N VAL A 133 6.97 20.53 1.78
CA VAL A 133 6.37 20.90 0.50
C VAL A 133 5.79 22.32 0.56
N ALA A 134 5.09 22.68 1.64
CA ALA A 134 4.52 24.01 1.80
C ALA A 134 5.60 25.11 1.79
N GLU A 135 6.66 24.94 2.58
CA GLU A 135 7.71 25.95 2.74
C GLU A 135 8.69 25.96 1.55
N HIS A 136 9.22 24.80 1.17
CA HIS A 136 10.37 24.71 0.26
C HIS A 136 9.97 24.55 -1.21
N VAL A 137 8.75 24.07 -1.49
CA VAL A 137 8.26 23.87 -2.88
C VAL A 137 7.27 24.96 -3.26
N LEU A 138 6.32 25.28 -2.37
CA LEU A 138 5.28 26.26 -2.64
C LEU A 138 5.61 27.67 -2.15
N GLY A 139 6.69 27.85 -1.37
CA GLY A 139 7.11 29.16 -0.87
C GLY A 139 6.16 29.78 0.15
N LEU A 140 5.33 28.96 0.82
CA LEU A 140 4.42 29.42 1.86
C LEU A 140 5.18 29.74 3.15
N PRO A 141 4.70 30.68 3.97
CA PRO A 141 5.37 31.02 5.22
C PRO A 141 5.43 29.81 6.15
N ARG A 142 6.59 29.63 6.80
CA ARG A 142 6.82 28.56 7.76
C ARG A 142 5.82 28.62 8.92
N SER A 143 5.19 27.49 9.20
CA SER A 143 4.41 27.30 10.43
C SER A 143 5.37 26.99 11.58
N PHE A 144 5.11 27.61 12.74
CA PHE A 144 5.90 27.61 13.99
C PHE A 144 6.68 26.32 14.29
#